data_AF-A0A2A4KJP8-F1
#
_entry.id   AF-A0A2A4KJP8-F1
#
_cell.length_a   1.000
_cell.length_b   1.000
_cell.length_c   1.000
_cell.angle_alpha   90.00
_cell.angle_beta   90.00
_cell.angle_gamma   90.00
#
_symmetry.space_group_name_H-M   'P 1'
#
loop_
_entity.id
_entity.type
_entity.pdbx_description
1 polymer ?
#
loop_
_entity_poly.entity_id
_entity_poly.type
_entity_poly.pdbx_seq_one_letter_code
_entity_poly.pdbx_strand_id
1 'polypeptide(L)'
;MNELPQQLVNGLLLGSMYGLVAIGYTMVYGIVQLINFAHGEIFMTGGFGALTVWLILPSGTSVLLALPLMLIGAIIVATTIAVGAERFAYRPLRGGPRLAPLITAIGLSLALQQAVWAWYPGAKSARTFPEIPGGPFELGPVTIQTGDVFLLIAAPISMAVLGYFVMKTRTGRGMQATAQDPDTAKLMGINTDRIIVVAFALGAAFAAIGAVAYGLKYGEVQFRMGFLLGLKAFTAAVLGGIGNIYGAMIGGLTLGVAETMAAAYVAEIPGLEQLGGQSWANAWAFVLLILVLLFRPQGIMGERVADRA
;
A
#
# COMPACT_ATOMS: atom_id res chain seq x y z
N MET A 1 7.90 -14.35 -28.52
CA MET A 1 7.82 -12.92 -28.13
C MET A 1 6.37 -12.39 -28.09
N ASN A 2 5.33 -13.24 -28.06
CA ASN A 2 3.91 -12.79 -28.05
C ASN A 2 3.38 -12.43 -26.64
N GLU A 3 4.17 -12.63 -25.59
CA GLU A 3 3.74 -12.41 -24.20
C GLU A 3 4.10 -11.02 -23.65
N LEU A 4 4.93 -10.24 -24.36
CA LEU A 4 5.36 -8.91 -23.89
C LEU A 4 4.18 -7.98 -23.57
N PRO A 5 3.14 -7.88 -24.43
CA PRO A 5 1.95 -7.08 -24.10
C PRO A 5 1.26 -7.54 -22.81
N GLN A 6 1.13 -8.85 -22.60
CA GLN A 6 0.53 -9.41 -21.39
C GLN A 6 1.37 -9.09 -20.16
N GLN A 7 2.69 -9.26 -20.25
CA GLN A 7 3.58 -9.03 -19.11
C GLN A 7 3.66 -7.55 -18.74
N LEU A 8 3.57 -6.63 -19.71
CA LEU A 8 3.44 -5.19 -19.44
C LEU A 8 2.15 -4.89 -18.67
N VAL A 9 1.02 -5.47 -19.08
CA VAL A 9 -0.27 -5.28 -18.39
C VAL A 9 -0.23 -5.88 -16.98
N ASN A 10 0.32 -7.09 -16.82
CA ASN A 10 0.54 -7.70 -15.52
C ASN A 10 1.41 -6.81 -14.61
N GLY A 11 2.48 -6.23 -15.16
CA GLY A 11 3.36 -5.29 -14.47
C GLY A 11 2.67 -4.00 -14.05
N LEU A 12 1.85 -3.41 -14.93
CA LEU A 12 1.04 -2.23 -14.62
C LEU A 12 0.01 -2.52 -13.52
N LEU A 13 -0.63 -3.69 -13.56
CA LEU A 13 -1.57 -4.13 -12.54
C LEU A 13 -0.86 -4.32 -11.20
N LEU A 14 0.24 -5.07 -11.18
CA LEU A 14 1.03 -5.29 -9.96
C LEU A 14 1.55 -3.96 -9.39
N GLY A 15 2.04 -3.08 -10.27
CA GLY A 15 2.54 -1.78 -9.90
C GLY A 15 1.47 -0.80 -9.43
N SER A 16 0.23 -0.91 -9.95
CA SER A 16 -0.92 -0.15 -9.45
C SER A 16 -1.26 -0.55 -8.01
N MET A 17 -1.15 -1.83 -7.68
CA MET A 17 -1.33 -2.30 -6.30
C MET A 17 -0.22 -1.79 -5.39
N TYR A 18 1.04 -1.89 -5.82
CA TYR A 18 2.16 -1.34 -5.05
C TYR A 18 2.04 0.16 -4.87
N GLY A 19 1.66 0.90 -5.91
CA GLY A 19 1.44 2.34 -5.89
C GLY A 19 0.33 2.75 -4.92
N LEU A 20 -0.79 2.02 -4.90
CA LEU A 20 -1.91 2.31 -4.00
C LEU A 20 -1.51 2.16 -2.51
N VAL A 21 -0.74 1.13 -2.17
CA VAL A 21 -0.21 0.94 -0.82
C VAL A 21 0.92 1.94 -0.53
N ALA A 22 1.78 2.22 -1.51
CA ALA A 22 2.90 3.18 -1.39
C ALA A 22 2.42 4.61 -1.14
N ILE A 23 1.28 5.00 -1.72
CA ILE A 23 0.63 6.27 -1.43
C ILE A 23 0.30 6.38 0.07
N GLY A 24 -0.23 5.32 0.68
CA GLY A 24 -0.53 5.29 2.11
C GLY A 24 0.72 5.44 2.99
N TYR A 25 1.80 4.73 2.63
CA TYR A 25 3.12 4.89 3.27
C TYR A 25 3.64 6.34 3.17
N THR A 26 3.55 6.91 1.97
CA THR A 26 4.02 8.25 1.64
C THR A 26 3.28 9.32 2.43
N MET A 27 1.98 9.15 2.64
CA MET A 27 1.17 10.09 3.42
C MET A 27 1.58 10.15 4.90
N VAL A 28 1.86 9.01 5.51
CA VAL A 28 2.28 8.96 6.92
C VAL A 28 3.71 9.45 7.08
N TYR A 29 4.63 8.94 6.26
CA TYR A 29 6.02 9.33 6.32
C TYR A 29 6.21 10.81 5.96
N GLY A 30 5.50 11.32 4.96
CA GLY A 30 5.64 12.71 4.54
C GLY A 30 5.35 13.74 5.63
N ILE A 31 4.59 13.37 6.67
CA ILE A 31 4.31 14.24 7.82
C ILE A 31 5.16 13.89 9.03
N VAL A 32 5.24 12.61 9.37
CA VAL A 32 5.85 12.19 10.65
C VAL A 32 7.34 11.86 10.49
N GLN A 33 7.80 11.63 9.26
CA GLN A 33 9.17 11.21 8.92
C GLN A 33 9.62 9.95 9.69
N LEU A 34 8.65 9.07 9.99
CA LEU A 34 8.89 7.79 10.64
C LEU A 34 8.46 6.66 9.71
N ILE A 35 9.31 5.65 9.61
CA ILE A 35 9.02 4.44 8.84
C ILE A 35 8.00 3.60 9.63
N ASN A 36 6.84 3.36 9.03
CA ASN A 36 5.74 2.61 9.65
C ASN A 36 5.59 1.22 9.01
N PHE A 37 6.38 0.24 9.46
CA PHE A 37 6.28 -1.15 8.98
C PHE A 37 4.92 -1.80 9.29
N ALA A 38 4.17 -1.31 10.26
CA ALA A 38 2.82 -1.80 10.56
C ALA A 38 1.79 -1.44 9.48
N HIS A 39 2.11 -0.55 8.52
CA HIS A 39 1.18 -0.19 7.44
C HIS A 39 0.80 -1.37 6.54
N GLY A 40 1.72 -2.32 6.32
CA GLY A 40 1.39 -3.58 5.64
C GLY A 40 0.35 -4.41 6.41
N GLU A 41 0.38 -4.38 7.74
CA GLU A 41 -0.60 -5.09 8.56
C GLU A 41 -1.93 -4.34 8.69
N ILE A 42 -1.90 -3.01 8.58
CA ILE A 42 -3.11 -2.19 8.41
C ILE A 42 -3.81 -2.55 7.09
N PHE A 43 -3.05 -2.77 6.01
CA PHE A 43 -3.57 -3.32 4.76
C PHE A 43 -4.20 -4.70 4.98
N MET A 44 -3.48 -5.63 5.62
CA MET A 44 -3.99 -6.99 5.90
C MET A 44 -5.30 -6.96 6.69
N THR A 45 -5.35 -6.18 7.77
CA THR A 45 -6.56 -6.05 8.61
C THR A 45 -7.73 -5.40 7.86
N GLY A 46 -7.46 -4.48 6.92
CA GLY A 46 -8.47 -3.98 5.98
C GLY A 46 -9.07 -5.09 5.10
N GLY A 47 -8.24 -6.00 4.59
CA GLY A 47 -8.69 -7.17 3.81
C GLY A 47 -9.59 -8.11 4.63
N PHE A 48 -9.19 -8.41 5.87
CA PHE A 48 -10.04 -9.19 6.79
C PHE A 48 -11.31 -8.43 7.22
N GLY A 49 -11.27 -7.10 7.30
CA GLY A 49 -12.43 -6.25 7.51
C GLY A 49 -13.46 -6.38 6.39
N ALA A 50 -13.02 -6.28 5.13
CA ALA A 50 -13.87 -6.54 3.96
C ALA A 50 -14.44 -7.96 3.95
N LEU A 51 -13.59 -8.97 4.22
CA LEU A 51 -14.04 -10.37 4.28
C LEU A 51 -15.10 -10.58 5.36
N THR A 52 -14.95 -9.94 6.52
CA THR A 52 -15.94 -10.04 7.59
C THR A 52 -17.29 -9.49 7.16
N VAL A 53 -17.31 -8.35 6.46
CA VAL A 53 -18.56 -7.80 5.90
C VAL A 53 -19.18 -8.76 4.90
N TRP A 54 -18.38 -9.39 4.04
CA TRP A 54 -18.87 -10.40 3.10
C TRP A 54 -19.52 -11.59 3.82
N LEU A 55 -18.88 -12.10 4.88
CA LEU A 55 -19.35 -13.29 5.60
C LEU A 55 -20.63 -13.06 6.42
N ILE A 56 -20.94 -11.82 6.80
CA ILE A 56 -22.17 -11.50 7.54
C ILE A 56 -23.36 -11.18 6.62
N LEU A 57 -23.12 -10.96 5.33
CA LEU A 57 -24.18 -10.68 4.37
C LEU A 57 -25.02 -11.93 4.09
N PRO A 58 -26.32 -11.79 3.75
CA PRO A 58 -27.17 -12.92 3.41
C PRO A 58 -26.61 -13.75 2.26
N SER A 59 -26.74 -15.07 2.35
CA SER A 59 -26.36 -15.99 1.29
C SER A 59 -27.09 -15.65 -0.02
N GLY A 60 -26.36 -15.53 -1.13
CA GLY A 60 -26.91 -15.14 -2.43
C GLY A 60 -26.79 -13.65 -2.75
N THR A 61 -26.24 -12.83 -1.84
CA THR A 61 -25.92 -11.42 -2.16
C THR A 61 -24.89 -11.37 -3.28
N SER A 62 -25.18 -10.63 -4.34
CA SER A 62 -24.23 -10.40 -5.43
C SER A 62 -23.00 -9.66 -4.93
N VAL A 63 -21.81 -10.09 -5.35
CA VAL A 63 -20.53 -9.45 -5.02
C VAL A 63 -20.51 -7.97 -5.40
N LEU A 64 -21.18 -7.61 -6.51
CA LEU A 64 -21.28 -6.22 -6.95
C LEU A 64 -22.05 -5.33 -5.95
N LEU A 65 -23.07 -5.88 -5.29
CA LEU A 65 -23.83 -5.18 -4.24
C LEU A 65 -23.10 -5.19 -2.90
N ALA A 66 -22.32 -6.24 -2.62
CA ALA A 66 -21.53 -6.34 -1.41
C ALA A 66 -20.28 -5.44 -1.43
N LEU A 67 -19.70 -5.19 -2.61
CA LEU A 67 -18.42 -4.50 -2.76
C LEU A 67 -18.37 -3.11 -2.07
N PRO A 68 -19.37 -2.22 -2.18
CA PRO A 68 -19.37 -0.96 -1.45
C PRO A 68 -19.36 -1.15 0.07
N LEU A 69 -20.13 -2.13 0.58
CA LEU A 69 -20.18 -2.44 2.01
C LEU A 69 -18.85 -3.02 2.49
N MET A 70 -18.23 -3.89 1.69
CA MET A 70 -16.91 -4.45 1.97
C MET A 70 -15.84 -3.36 2.03
N LEU A 71 -15.87 -2.39 1.11
CA LEU A 71 -14.95 -1.24 1.14
C LEU A 71 -15.14 -0.39 2.40
N ILE A 72 -16.38 -0.10 2.77
CA ILE A 72 -16.68 0.65 4.00
C ILE A 72 -16.15 -0.12 5.22
N GLY A 73 -16.41 -1.43 5.31
CA GLY A 73 -15.92 -2.27 6.40
C GLY A 73 -14.39 -2.31 6.48
N ALA A 74 -13.73 -2.48 5.33
CA ALA A 74 -12.27 -2.46 5.24
C ALA A 74 -11.69 -1.13 5.72
N ILE A 75 -12.24 -0.01 5.25
CA ILE A 75 -11.79 1.34 5.63
C ILE A 75 -11.99 1.57 7.12
N ILE A 76 -13.14 1.19 7.68
CA ILE A 76 -13.44 1.35 9.12
C ILE A 76 -12.43 0.56 9.95
N VAL A 77 -12.20 -0.71 9.64
CA VAL A 77 -11.28 -1.57 10.39
C VAL A 77 -9.86 -1.05 10.29
N ALA A 78 -9.36 -0.82 9.07
CA ALA A 78 -7.99 -0.34 8.86
C ALA A 78 -7.76 1.03 9.53
N THR A 79 -8.69 1.97 9.38
CA THR A 79 -8.59 3.30 9.98
C THR A 79 -8.62 3.23 11.50
N THR A 80 -9.49 2.40 12.08
CA THR A 80 -9.57 2.22 13.54
C THR A 80 -8.25 1.69 14.09
N ILE A 81 -7.67 0.68 13.43
CA ILE A 81 -6.39 0.10 13.83
C ILE A 81 -5.26 1.11 13.65
N ALA A 82 -5.22 1.85 12.55
CA ALA A 82 -4.18 2.84 12.29
C ALA A 82 -4.23 4.03 13.25
N VAL A 83 -5.43 4.53 13.58
CA VAL A 83 -5.61 5.59 14.57
C VAL A 83 -5.30 5.08 15.98
N GLY A 84 -5.66 3.84 16.30
CA GLY A 84 -5.26 3.18 17.55
C GLY A 84 -3.73 3.06 17.65
N ALA A 85 -3.09 2.59 16.59
CA ALA A 85 -1.64 2.51 16.49
C ALA A 85 -0.97 3.88 16.66
N GLU A 86 -1.49 4.91 15.98
CA GLU A 86 -1.04 6.29 16.15
C GLU A 86 -1.10 6.71 17.61
N ARG A 87 -2.23 6.47 18.27
CA ARG A 87 -2.50 7.01 19.60
C ARG A 87 -1.77 6.28 20.72
N PHE A 88 -1.72 4.95 20.64
CA PHE A 88 -1.21 4.11 21.71
C PHE A 88 0.23 3.62 21.49
N ALA A 89 0.67 3.48 20.24
CA ALA A 89 2.01 2.98 19.94
C ALA A 89 2.96 4.12 19.53
N TYR A 90 2.57 4.95 18.57
CA TYR A 90 3.50 5.94 17.98
C TYR A 90 3.56 7.26 18.75
N ARG A 91 2.42 7.84 19.13
CA ARG A 91 2.34 9.16 19.76
C ARG A 91 3.17 9.28 21.05
N PRO A 92 3.18 8.29 21.97
CA PRO A 92 4.02 8.35 23.17
C PRO A 92 5.52 8.42 22.87
N LEU A 93 5.95 7.92 21.72
CA LEU A 93 7.36 7.76 21.35
C LEU A 93 7.89 8.87 20.45
N ARG A 94 7.06 9.84 20.04
CA ARG A 94 7.47 10.93 19.14
C ARG A 94 8.58 11.81 19.70
N GLY A 95 8.67 11.94 21.01
CA GLY A 95 9.74 12.69 21.69
C GLY A 95 10.97 11.84 22.05
N GLY A 96 10.93 10.53 21.77
CA GLY A 96 11.99 9.59 22.11
C GLY A 96 13.07 9.45 21.03
N PRO A 97 14.07 8.56 21.24
CA PRO A 97 15.09 8.27 20.23
C PRO A 97 14.47 7.77 18.92
N ARG A 98 15.07 8.13 17.77
CA ARG A 98 14.57 7.75 16.43
C ARG A 98 14.38 6.24 16.23
N LEU A 99 15.13 5.42 16.97
CA LEU A 99 15.02 3.95 16.92
C LEU A 99 13.76 3.43 17.62
N ALA A 100 13.22 4.13 18.61
CA ALA A 100 12.08 3.63 19.39
C ALA A 100 10.81 3.46 18.53
N PRO A 101 10.38 4.44 17.71
CA PRO A 101 9.24 4.25 16.81
C PRO A 101 9.44 3.14 15.78
N LEU A 102 10.68 2.90 15.33
CA LEU A 102 11.00 1.83 14.37
C LEU A 102 10.79 0.44 15.00
N ILE A 103 11.34 0.24 16.21
CA ILE A 103 11.17 -1.01 16.97
C ILE A 103 9.69 -1.24 17.26
N THR A 104 8.97 -0.19 17.66
CA THR A 104 7.53 -0.24 17.89
C THR A 104 6.75 -0.57 16.63
N ALA A 105 7.15 -0.06 15.46
CA ALA A 105 6.49 -0.40 14.20
C ALA A 105 6.60 -1.89 13.87
N ILE A 106 7.78 -2.47 14.06
CA ILE A 106 8.03 -3.90 13.86
C ILE A 106 7.25 -4.73 14.88
N GLY A 107 7.30 -4.35 16.17
CA GLY A 107 6.54 -5.00 17.23
C GLY A 107 5.03 -4.97 16.98
N LEU A 108 4.50 -3.82 16.55
CA LEU A 108 3.10 -3.67 16.18
C LEU A 108 2.74 -4.51 14.94
N SER A 109 3.62 -4.57 13.94
CA SER A 109 3.42 -5.42 12.77
C SER A 109 3.24 -6.88 13.18
N LEU A 110 4.16 -7.41 13.99
CA LEU A 110 4.07 -8.77 14.50
C LEU A 110 2.82 -8.95 15.38
N ALA A 111 2.50 -8.00 16.25
CA ALA A 111 1.33 -8.06 17.11
C ALA A 111 0.02 -8.12 16.30
N LEU A 112 -0.15 -7.28 15.28
CA LEU A 112 -1.34 -7.27 14.42
C LEU A 112 -1.44 -8.56 13.58
N GLN A 113 -0.31 -9.03 13.06
CA GLN A 113 -0.26 -10.29 12.33
C GLN A 113 -0.68 -11.48 13.21
N GLN A 114 -0.13 -11.57 14.43
CA GLN A 114 -0.49 -12.63 15.38
C GLN A 114 -1.91 -12.47 15.94
N ALA A 115 -2.39 -11.24 16.10
CA ALA A 115 -3.76 -10.96 16.52
C ALA A 115 -4.78 -11.56 15.55
N VAL A 116 -4.59 -11.34 14.24
CA VAL A 116 -5.46 -11.93 13.22
C VAL A 116 -5.30 -13.45 13.19
N TRP A 117 -4.08 -13.97 13.25
CA TRP A 117 -3.85 -15.41 13.29
C TRP A 117 -4.52 -16.11 14.48
N ALA A 118 -4.50 -15.48 15.66
CA ALA A 118 -5.01 -16.05 16.90
C ALA A 118 -6.53 -15.88 17.07
N TRP A 119 -7.08 -14.72 16.70
CA TRP A 119 -8.47 -14.36 17.02
C TRP A 119 -9.42 -14.39 15.83
N TYR A 120 -8.93 -14.29 14.59
CA TYR A 120 -9.82 -14.34 13.43
C TYR A 120 -10.20 -15.79 13.08
N PRO A 121 -11.50 -16.12 12.94
CA PRO A 121 -11.95 -17.47 12.65
C PRO A 121 -11.37 -18.01 11.33
N GLY A 122 -10.59 -19.09 11.44
CA GLY A 122 -10.02 -19.79 10.29
C GLY A 122 -8.82 -19.10 9.63
N ALA A 123 -8.25 -18.02 10.20
CA ALA A 123 -7.11 -17.31 9.62
C ALA A 123 -5.78 -18.08 9.61
N LYS A 124 -5.74 -19.30 10.17
CA LYS A 124 -4.56 -20.18 10.13
C LYS A 124 -4.23 -20.69 8.72
N SER A 125 -5.20 -20.66 7.82
CA SER A 125 -5.05 -20.92 6.39
C SER A 125 -5.49 -19.71 5.56
N ALA A 126 -5.19 -19.72 4.27
CA ALA A 126 -5.76 -18.75 3.35
C ALA A 126 -7.30 -18.79 3.40
N ARG A 127 -7.93 -17.61 3.37
CA ARG A 127 -9.37 -17.44 3.41
C ARG A 127 -9.84 -17.01 2.03
N THR A 128 -10.77 -17.78 1.46
CA THR A 128 -11.39 -17.44 0.18
C THR A 128 -12.06 -16.08 0.26
N PHE A 129 -11.77 -15.25 -0.73
CA PHE A 129 -12.35 -13.94 -0.94
C PHE A 129 -13.36 -14.02 -2.10
N PRO A 130 -14.46 -13.26 -2.07
CA PRO A 130 -15.42 -13.30 -3.17
C PRO A 130 -14.80 -12.83 -4.49
N GLU A 131 -15.15 -13.52 -5.57
CA GLU A 131 -14.73 -13.16 -6.94
C GLU A 131 -15.83 -12.35 -7.64
N ILE A 132 -15.43 -11.37 -8.46
CA ILE A 132 -16.39 -10.65 -9.29
C ILE A 132 -16.84 -11.59 -10.42
N PRO A 133 -18.16 -11.84 -10.56
CA PRO A 133 -18.66 -12.67 -11.65
C PRO A 133 -18.30 -12.08 -13.01
N GLY A 134 -17.95 -12.95 -13.95
CA GLY A 134 -17.49 -12.59 -15.27
C GLY A 134 -16.12 -13.20 -15.52
N GLY A 135 -16.01 -13.97 -16.59
CA GLY A 135 -14.73 -14.53 -17.02
C GLY A 135 -13.74 -13.43 -17.41
N PRO A 136 -12.51 -13.81 -17.77
CA PRO A 136 -11.50 -12.85 -18.21
C PRO A 136 -11.96 -12.09 -19.47
N PHE A 137 -11.58 -10.81 -19.55
CA PHE A 137 -11.74 -9.99 -20.74
C PHE A 137 -10.55 -10.20 -21.68
N GLU A 138 -10.82 -10.65 -22.89
CA GLU A 138 -9.81 -10.83 -23.94
C GLU A 138 -9.75 -9.58 -24.83
N LEU A 139 -8.63 -8.87 -24.78
CA LEU A 139 -8.30 -7.69 -25.58
C LEU A 139 -7.13 -8.04 -26.50
N GLY A 140 -7.43 -8.76 -27.59
CA GLY A 140 -6.41 -9.24 -28.52
C GLY A 140 -5.43 -10.20 -27.83
N PRO A 141 -4.12 -9.90 -27.76
CA PRO A 141 -3.14 -10.76 -27.08
C PRO A 141 -3.12 -10.60 -25.55
N VAL A 142 -3.96 -9.72 -24.99
CA VAL A 142 -3.99 -9.42 -23.56
C VAL A 142 -5.26 -9.97 -22.93
N THR A 143 -5.11 -10.64 -21.80
CA THR A 143 -6.18 -11.13 -20.95
C THR A 143 -6.19 -10.35 -19.63
N ILE A 144 -7.32 -9.74 -19.29
CA ILE A 144 -7.52 -9.00 -18.03
C ILE A 144 -8.58 -9.70 -17.21
N GLN A 145 -8.26 -10.06 -15.96
CA GLN A 145 -9.25 -10.68 -15.08
C GLN A 145 -10.24 -9.64 -14.54
N THR A 146 -11.46 -10.06 -14.23
CA THR A 146 -12.48 -9.21 -13.61
C THR A 146 -12.02 -8.56 -12.31
N GLY A 147 -11.21 -9.27 -11.49
CA GLY A 147 -10.60 -8.73 -10.29
C GLY A 147 -9.62 -7.58 -10.55
N ASP A 148 -8.93 -7.59 -11.69
CA ASP A 148 -7.96 -6.54 -12.08
C ASP A 148 -8.65 -5.23 -12.47
N VAL A 149 -9.90 -5.29 -12.97
CA VAL A 149 -10.68 -4.12 -13.37
C VAL A 149 -10.90 -3.17 -12.18
N PHE A 150 -11.20 -3.73 -11.00
CA PHE A 150 -11.36 -2.93 -9.80
C PHE A 150 -10.09 -2.14 -9.48
N LEU A 151 -8.92 -2.78 -9.58
CA LEU A 151 -7.64 -2.16 -9.30
C LEU A 151 -7.30 -1.04 -10.29
N LEU A 152 -7.54 -1.26 -11.59
CA LEU A 152 -7.33 -0.28 -12.65
C LEU A 152 -8.17 0.99 -12.47
N ILE A 153 -9.35 0.87 -11.86
CA ILE A 153 -10.23 1.99 -11.56
C ILE A 153 -9.87 2.63 -10.21
N ALA A 154 -9.65 1.81 -9.19
CA ALA A 154 -9.43 2.27 -7.82
C ALA A 154 -8.12 3.04 -7.66
N ALA A 155 -7.04 2.63 -8.33
CA ALA A 155 -5.73 3.28 -8.19
C ALA A 155 -5.70 4.73 -8.72
N PRO A 156 -6.13 5.04 -9.97
CA PRO A 156 -6.20 6.42 -10.46
C PRO A 156 -7.19 7.28 -9.67
N ILE A 157 -8.37 6.75 -9.30
CA ILE A 157 -9.35 7.49 -8.51
C ILE A 157 -8.78 7.84 -7.14
N SER A 158 -8.16 6.87 -6.45
CA SER A 158 -7.55 7.08 -5.15
C SER A 158 -6.48 8.16 -5.18
N MET A 159 -5.62 8.11 -6.21
CA MET A 159 -4.59 9.12 -6.45
C MET A 159 -5.17 10.51 -6.71
N ALA A 160 -6.20 10.60 -7.56
CA ALA A 160 -6.87 11.87 -7.88
C ALA A 160 -7.56 12.47 -6.65
N VAL A 161 -8.30 11.66 -5.89
CA VAL A 161 -8.98 12.06 -4.65
C VAL A 161 -7.97 12.56 -3.63
N LEU A 162 -6.88 11.82 -3.40
CA LEU A 162 -5.86 12.23 -2.44
C LEU A 162 -5.12 13.49 -2.88
N GLY A 163 -4.73 13.57 -4.15
CA GLY A 163 -4.08 14.75 -4.72
C GLY A 163 -4.96 15.99 -4.54
N TYR A 164 -6.25 15.89 -4.88
CA TYR A 164 -7.22 16.95 -4.65
C TYR A 164 -7.34 17.29 -3.16
N PHE A 165 -7.47 16.29 -2.29
CA PHE A 165 -7.61 16.49 -0.85
C PHE A 165 -6.42 17.27 -0.28
N VAL A 166 -5.19 16.85 -0.60
CA VAL A 166 -3.97 17.45 -0.07
C VAL A 166 -3.75 18.86 -0.64
N MET A 167 -4.04 19.09 -1.92
CA MET A 167 -3.76 20.37 -2.58
C MET A 167 -4.86 21.43 -2.40
N LYS A 168 -6.13 21.02 -2.23
CA LYS A 168 -7.27 21.95 -2.27
C LYS A 168 -7.99 22.11 -0.93
N THR A 169 -7.81 21.21 0.04
CA THR A 169 -8.53 21.31 1.33
C THR A 169 -7.71 22.04 2.40
N ARG A 170 -8.40 22.64 3.39
CA ARG A 170 -7.76 23.27 4.57
C ARG A 170 -6.93 22.26 5.36
N THR A 171 -7.44 21.03 5.52
CA THR A 171 -6.71 19.94 6.19
C THR A 171 -5.46 19.57 5.42
N GLY A 172 -5.54 19.46 4.09
CA GLY A 172 -4.40 19.21 3.22
C GLY A 172 -3.30 20.27 3.31
N ARG A 173 -3.66 21.55 3.33
CA ARG A 173 -2.70 22.65 3.59
C ARG A 173 -2.07 22.53 4.97
N GLY A 174 -2.84 22.12 5.98
CA GLY A 174 -2.33 21.82 7.31
C GLY A 174 -1.34 20.65 7.34
N MET A 175 -1.57 19.62 6.52
CA MET A 175 -0.64 18.50 6.33
C MET A 175 0.68 18.97 5.73
N GLN A 176 0.64 19.81 4.68
CA GLN A 176 1.85 20.38 4.07
C GLN A 176 2.63 21.27 5.04
N ALA A 177 1.94 22.13 5.80
CA ALA A 177 2.59 22.96 6.81
C ALA A 177 3.22 22.12 7.94
N THR A 178 2.52 21.09 8.41
CA THR A 178 3.03 20.18 9.45
C THR A 178 4.23 19.37 8.95
N ALA A 179 4.22 18.95 7.68
CA ALA A 179 5.35 18.25 7.06
C ALA A 179 6.62 19.14 6.95
N GLN A 180 6.44 20.44 6.75
CA GLN A 180 7.56 21.38 6.64
C GLN A 180 8.18 21.71 7.99
N ASP A 181 7.36 22.08 8.97
CA ASP A 181 7.78 22.36 10.34
C ASP A 181 6.58 22.20 11.30
N PRO A 182 6.50 21.08 12.05
CA PRO A 182 5.44 20.87 13.01
C PRO A 182 5.37 21.93 14.10
N ASP A 183 6.50 22.48 14.54
CA ASP A 183 6.51 23.41 15.67
C ASP A 183 6.06 24.80 15.22
N THR A 184 6.54 25.28 14.06
CA THR A 184 6.00 26.50 13.44
C THR A 184 4.51 26.34 13.10
N ALA A 185 4.10 25.17 12.59
CA ALA A 185 2.68 24.91 12.31
C ALA A 185 1.79 25.04 13.57
N LYS A 186 2.27 24.55 14.74
CA LYS A 186 1.56 24.73 16.02
C LYS A 186 1.45 26.21 16.41
N LEU A 187 2.51 27.00 16.22
CA LEU A 187 2.49 28.45 16.49
C LEU A 187 1.50 29.19 15.58
N MET A 188 1.29 28.70 14.35
CA MET A 188 0.29 29.20 13.41
C MET A 188 -1.14 28.69 13.69
N GLY A 189 -1.37 28.03 14.83
CA GLY A 189 -2.68 27.55 15.27
C GLY A 189 -3.14 26.24 14.62
N ILE A 190 -2.24 25.52 13.94
CA ILE A 190 -2.55 24.20 13.37
C ILE A 190 -2.43 23.15 14.47
N ASN A 191 -3.48 22.37 14.70
CA ASN A 191 -3.42 21.23 15.59
C ASN A 191 -2.69 20.06 14.88
N THR A 192 -1.37 20.00 15.02
CA THR A 192 -0.52 19.00 14.38
C THR A 192 -0.86 17.57 14.78
N ASP A 193 -1.27 17.34 16.04
CA ASP A 193 -1.68 16.01 16.49
C ASP A 193 -2.90 15.52 15.69
N ARG A 194 -3.88 16.39 15.47
CA ARG A 194 -5.04 16.07 14.63
C ARG A 194 -4.65 15.80 13.19
N ILE A 195 -3.71 16.58 12.65
CA ILE A 195 -3.20 16.41 11.29
C ILE A 195 -2.52 15.04 11.13
N ILE A 196 -1.72 14.62 12.11
CA ILE A 196 -1.04 13.32 12.08
C ILE A 196 -2.06 12.18 12.15
N VAL A 197 -3.06 12.26 13.03
CA VAL A 197 -4.16 11.28 13.10
C VAL A 197 -4.88 11.16 11.75
N VAL A 198 -5.16 12.29 11.08
CA VAL A 198 -5.77 12.30 9.75
C VAL A 198 -4.86 11.64 8.71
N ALA A 199 -3.54 11.85 8.77
CA ALA A 199 -2.59 11.18 7.88
C ALA A 199 -2.62 9.66 8.06
N PHE A 200 -2.62 9.17 9.30
CA PHE A 200 -2.75 7.74 9.60
C PHE A 200 -4.07 7.18 9.09
N ALA A 201 -5.18 7.89 9.30
CA ALA A 201 -6.50 7.48 8.83
C ALA A 201 -6.59 7.41 7.30
N LEU A 202 -6.11 8.44 6.60
CA LEU A 202 -6.11 8.47 5.14
C LEU A 202 -5.19 7.39 4.56
N GLY A 203 -3.99 7.22 5.11
CA GLY A 203 -3.08 6.16 4.71
C GLY A 203 -3.73 4.78 4.86
N ALA A 204 -4.40 4.54 5.99
CA ALA A 204 -5.11 3.29 6.25
C ALA A 204 -6.30 3.06 5.32
N ALA A 205 -7.02 4.11 4.93
CA ALA A 205 -8.09 4.01 3.95
C ALA A 205 -7.56 3.53 2.58
N PHE A 206 -6.44 4.07 2.10
CA PHE A 206 -5.82 3.59 0.86
C PHE A 206 -5.28 2.17 0.97
N ALA A 207 -4.68 1.83 2.12
CA ALA A 207 -4.29 0.46 2.43
C ALA A 207 -5.49 -0.51 2.37
N ALA A 208 -6.65 -0.12 2.93
CA ALA A 208 -7.86 -0.91 2.87
C ALA A 208 -8.40 -1.09 1.44
N ILE A 209 -8.41 -0.03 0.63
CA ILE A 209 -8.83 -0.11 -0.78
C ILE A 209 -7.91 -1.08 -1.54
N GLY A 210 -6.60 -0.99 -1.30
CA GLY A 210 -5.63 -1.93 -1.86
C GLY A 210 -5.86 -3.36 -1.39
N ALA A 211 -6.26 -3.56 -0.14
CA ALA A 211 -6.50 -4.90 0.41
C ALA A 211 -7.74 -5.56 -0.20
N VAL A 212 -8.80 -4.78 -0.46
CA VAL A 212 -9.95 -5.25 -1.23
C VAL A 212 -9.53 -5.59 -2.65
N ALA A 213 -8.76 -4.74 -3.32
CA ALA A 213 -8.26 -5.02 -4.67
C ALA A 213 -7.40 -6.30 -4.71
N TYR A 214 -6.54 -6.51 -3.72
CA TYR A 214 -5.74 -7.71 -3.58
C TYR A 214 -6.62 -8.96 -3.43
N GLY A 215 -7.60 -8.92 -2.52
CA GLY A 215 -8.51 -10.04 -2.28
C GLY A 215 -9.31 -10.40 -3.54
N LEU A 216 -9.81 -9.40 -4.27
CA LEU A 216 -10.54 -9.60 -5.53
C LEU A 216 -9.66 -10.17 -6.65
N LYS A 217 -8.37 -9.79 -6.67
CA LYS A 217 -7.42 -10.25 -7.69
C LYS A 217 -6.94 -11.68 -7.45
N TYR A 218 -6.58 -12.00 -6.21
CA TYR A 218 -5.98 -13.30 -5.88
C TYR A 218 -6.99 -14.32 -5.37
N GLY A 219 -8.25 -13.93 -5.13
CA GLY A 219 -9.32 -14.83 -4.66
C GLY A 219 -9.17 -15.25 -3.20
N GLU A 220 -8.19 -14.69 -2.48
CA GLU A 220 -7.93 -15.03 -1.08
C GLU A 220 -7.25 -13.90 -0.30
N VAL A 221 -7.40 -13.96 1.02
CA VAL A 221 -6.65 -13.14 1.98
C VAL A 221 -5.96 -14.03 3.00
N GLN A 222 -4.76 -13.63 3.40
CA GLN A 222 -3.93 -14.38 4.36
C GLN A 222 -3.40 -13.44 5.43
N PHE A 223 -3.24 -13.93 6.67
CA PHE A 223 -2.71 -13.12 7.77
C PHE A 223 -1.25 -12.66 7.53
N ARG A 224 -0.52 -13.29 6.60
CA ARG A 224 0.87 -12.93 6.25
C ARG A 224 1.01 -12.05 5.01
N MET A 225 -0.11 -11.69 4.35
CA MET A 225 -0.07 -10.90 3.11
C MET A 225 0.46 -9.48 3.32
N GLY A 226 0.38 -8.95 4.53
CA GLY A 226 0.71 -7.56 4.86
C GLY A 226 2.20 -7.23 4.77
N PHE A 227 3.05 -8.00 5.46
CA PHE A 227 4.47 -7.69 5.61
C PHE A 227 5.24 -7.54 4.29
N LEU A 228 5.24 -8.57 3.45
CA LEU A 228 6.00 -8.55 2.18
C LEU A 228 5.46 -7.48 1.22
N LEU A 229 4.14 -7.36 1.11
CA LEU A 229 3.53 -6.33 0.28
C LEU A 229 3.85 -4.93 0.80
N GLY A 230 3.80 -4.73 2.11
CA GLY A 230 4.18 -3.49 2.76
C GLY A 230 5.62 -3.09 2.47
N LEU A 231 6.53 -4.06 2.45
CA LEU A 231 7.93 -3.83 2.16
C LEU A 231 8.18 -3.50 0.67
N LYS A 232 7.43 -4.12 -0.25
CA LYS A 232 7.43 -3.73 -1.68
C LYS A 232 6.82 -2.35 -1.90
N ALA A 233 5.74 -2.02 -1.19
CA ALA A 233 5.14 -0.69 -1.26
C ALA A 233 6.05 0.39 -0.68
N PHE A 234 6.80 0.09 0.39
CA PHE A 234 7.85 0.98 0.89
C PHE A 234 8.94 1.17 -0.16
N THR A 235 9.37 0.09 -0.83
CA THR A 235 10.33 0.17 -1.93
C THR A 235 9.83 1.06 -3.07
N ALA A 236 8.56 0.90 -3.45
CA ALA A 236 7.91 1.75 -4.43
C ALA A 236 7.86 3.22 -4.00
N ALA A 237 7.58 3.51 -2.72
CA ALA A 237 7.59 4.87 -2.18
C ALA A 237 9.00 5.49 -2.21
N VAL A 238 10.04 4.72 -1.85
CA VAL A 238 11.45 5.14 -1.93
C VAL A 238 11.86 5.42 -3.38
N LEU A 239 11.57 4.47 -4.28
CA LEU A 239 11.80 4.63 -5.72
C LEU A 239 11.09 5.85 -6.29
N GLY A 240 9.87 6.12 -5.85
CA GLY A 240 9.10 7.29 -6.23
C GLY A 240 9.62 8.62 -5.66
N GLY A 241 10.31 8.57 -4.53
CA GLY A 241 10.62 9.72 -3.66
C GLY A 241 9.59 9.82 -2.54
N ILE A 242 9.98 9.42 -1.32
CA ILE A 242 9.05 9.38 -0.18
C ILE A 242 8.54 10.80 0.11
N GLY A 243 7.28 10.92 0.47
CA GLY A 243 6.62 12.22 0.73
C GLY A 243 5.96 12.81 -0.52
N ASN A 244 6.26 12.31 -1.72
CA ASN A 244 5.61 12.72 -2.95
C ASN A 244 4.56 11.70 -3.42
N ILE A 245 3.27 12.08 -3.32
CA ILE A 245 2.13 11.21 -3.67
C ILE A 245 2.21 10.73 -5.13
N TYR A 246 2.55 11.62 -6.06
CA TYR A 246 2.71 11.30 -7.48
C TYR A 246 3.92 10.41 -7.73
N GLY A 247 5.03 10.73 -7.04
CA GLY A 247 6.24 9.92 -7.03
C GLY A 247 5.96 8.48 -6.62
N ALA A 248 5.26 8.28 -5.49
CA ALA A 248 4.94 6.96 -4.96
C ALA A 248 4.13 6.08 -5.92
N MET A 249 3.17 6.67 -6.66
CA MET A 249 2.43 5.93 -7.70
C MET A 249 3.34 5.51 -8.85
N ILE A 250 4.14 6.44 -9.37
CA ILE A 250 5.07 6.17 -10.48
C ILE A 250 6.12 5.13 -10.05
N GLY A 251 6.61 5.23 -8.82
CA GLY A 251 7.52 4.25 -8.22
C GLY A 251 6.87 2.87 -8.10
N GLY A 252 5.60 2.80 -7.70
CA GLY A 252 4.82 1.55 -7.70
C GLY A 252 4.71 0.93 -9.09
N LEU A 253 4.30 1.73 -10.08
CA LEU A 253 4.20 1.28 -11.47
C LEU A 253 5.55 0.80 -12.02
N THR A 254 6.62 1.57 -11.77
CA THR A 254 7.97 1.22 -12.22
C THR A 254 8.45 -0.07 -11.56
N LEU A 255 8.25 -0.21 -10.25
CA LEU A 255 8.61 -1.42 -9.50
C LEU A 255 7.84 -2.63 -10.01
N GLY A 256 6.52 -2.52 -10.19
CA GLY A 256 5.69 -3.63 -10.67
C GLY A 256 6.01 -4.06 -12.09
N VAL A 257 6.27 -3.11 -12.99
CA VAL A 257 6.72 -3.43 -14.35
C VAL A 257 8.10 -4.08 -14.32
N ALA A 258 9.06 -3.50 -13.60
CA ALA A 258 10.40 -4.05 -13.52
C ALA A 258 10.43 -5.44 -12.88
N GLU A 259 9.66 -5.67 -11.82
CA GLU A 259 9.54 -6.98 -11.17
C GLU A 259 8.94 -8.03 -12.11
N THR A 260 7.83 -7.70 -12.79
CA THR A 260 7.18 -8.63 -13.73
C THR A 260 8.07 -8.93 -14.93
N MET A 261 8.75 -7.92 -15.49
CA MET A 261 9.70 -8.12 -16.58
C MET A 261 10.89 -8.98 -16.13
N ALA A 262 11.45 -8.71 -14.95
CA ALA A 262 12.58 -9.47 -14.42
C ALA A 262 12.18 -10.94 -14.20
N ALA A 263 11.03 -11.19 -13.59
CA ALA A 263 10.53 -12.53 -13.37
C ALA A 263 10.26 -13.30 -14.67
N ALA A 264 9.79 -12.61 -15.72
CA ALA A 264 9.47 -13.22 -17.01
C ALA A 264 10.73 -13.51 -17.86
N TYR A 265 11.68 -12.57 -17.93
CA TYR A 265 12.73 -12.60 -18.96
C TYR A 265 14.15 -12.84 -18.45
N VAL A 266 14.44 -12.69 -17.15
CA VAL A 266 15.81 -12.92 -16.64
C VAL A 266 16.25 -14.37 -16.84
N ALA A 267 15.32 -15.32 -16.75
CA ALA A 267 15.60 -16.74 -16.99
C ALA A 267 16.11 -17.01 -18.41
N GLU A 268 15.77 -16.15 -19.38
CA GLU A 268 16.16 -16.31 -20.78
C GLU A 268 17.60 -15.80 -21.06
N ILE A 269 18.23 -15.13 -20.09
CA ILE A 269 19.58 -14.60 -20.26
C ILE A 269 20.60 -15.71 -19.95
N PRO A 270 21.50 -16.06 -20.90
CA PRO A 270 22.51 -17.09 -20.69
C PRO A 270 23.36 -16.80 -19.45
N GLY A 271 23.43 -17.76 -18.52
CA GLY A 271 24.17 -17.63 -17.26
C GLY A 271 23.39 -17.03 -16.07
N LEU A 272 22.16 -16.56 -16.28
CA LEU A 272 21.26 -16.03 -15.23
C LEU A 272 19.97 -16.86 -15.07
N GLU A 273 19.90 -18.04 -15.70
CA GLU A 273 18.75 -18.94 -15.70
C GLU A 273 18.22 -19.24 -14.29
N GLN A 274 19.13 -19.38 -13.30
CA GLN A 274 18.77 -19.65 -11.91
C GLN A 274 18.17 -18.45 -11.17
N LEU A 275 18.32 -17.24 -11.70
CA LEU A 275 17.85 -15.98 -11.10
C LEU A 275 16.54 -15.47 -11.71
N GLY A 276 15.97 -16.20 -12.66
CA GLY A 276 14.67 -15.89 -13.24
C GLY A 276 13.50 -16.61 -12.57
N GLY A 277 12.29 -16.30 -13.03
CA GLY A 277 11.05 -16.91 -12.53
C GLY A 277 10.45 -16.19 -11.31
N GLN A 278 9.20 -16.55 -10.99
CA GLN A 278 8.40 -15.92 -9.93
C GLN A 278 8.98 -16.11 -8.52
N SER A 279 9.80 -17.14 -8.30
CA SER A 279 10.49 -17.36 -7.02
C SER A 279 11.47 -16.24 -6.67
N TRP A 280 12.05 -15.59 -7.69
CA TRP A 280 13.02 -14.48 -7.53
C TRP A 280 12.37 -13.09 -7.58
N ALA A 281 11.07 -12.99 -7.84
CA ALA A 281 10.37 -11.71 -7.97
C ALA A 281 10.58 -10.80 -6.74
N ASN A 282 10.52 -11.37 -5.53
CA ASN A 282 10.81 -10.63 -4.30
C ASN A 282 12.25 -10.11 -4.25
N ALA A 283 13.23 -10.92 -4.64
CA ALA A 283 14.64 -10.52 -4.64
C ALA A 283 14.89 -9.36 -5.62
N TRP A 284 14.29 -9.42 -6.81
CA TRP A 284 14.38 -8.35 -7.81
C TRP A 284 13.80 -7.01 -7.32
N ALA A 285 12.70 -7.04 -6.58
CA ALA A 285 12.17 -5.84 -5.94
C ALA A 285 13.18 -5.19 -4.97
N PHE A 286 13.88 -6.00 -4.17
CA PHE A 286 14.93 -5.49 -3.25
C PHE A 286 16.20 -5.06 -3.96
N VAL A 287 16.61 -5.74 -5.02
CA VAL A 287 17.75 -5.30 -5.84
C VAL A 287 17.47 -3.92 -6.41
N LEU A 288 16.26 -3.70 -6.95
CA LEU A 288 15.84 -2.39 -7.42
C LEU A 288 15.87 -1.34 -6.30
N LEU A 289 15.39 -1.67 -5.09
CA LEU A 289 15.52 -0.78 -3.94
C LEU A 289 16.98 -0.36 -3.68
N ILE A 290 17.89 -1.33 -3.64
CA ILE A 290 19.32 -1.10 -3.37
C ILE A 290 19.92 -0.20 -4.45
N LEU A 291 19.64 -0.49 -5.72
CA LEU A 291 20.13 0.29 -6.85
C LEU A 291 19.64 1.75 -6.79
N VAL A 292 18.37 1.96 -6.46
CA VAL A 292 17.81 3.31 -6.28
C VAL A 292 18.50 4.03 -5.14
N LEU A 293 18.64 3.40 -3.98
CA LEU A 293 19.29 4.03 -2.84
C LEU A 293 20.75 4.37 -3.11
N LEU A 294 21.44 3.56 -3.92
CA LEU A 294 22.84 3.76 -4.30
C LEU A 294 23.02 4.91 -5.29
N PHE A 295 22.19 4.97 -6.34
CA PHE A 295 22.38 5.89 -7.47
C PHE A 295 21.48 7.13 -7.41
N ARG A 296 20.31 7.05 -6.77
CA ARG A 296 19.30 8.10 -6.72
C ARG A 296 18.47 8.05 -5.42
N PRO A 297 19.06 8.34 -4.25
CA PRO A 297 18.40 8.22 -2.94
C PRO A 297 17.16 9.11 -2.79
N GLN A 298 17.02 10.17 -3.60
CA GLN A 298 15.84 11.05 -3.62
C GLN A 298 14.65 10.48 -4.45
N GLY A 299 14.82 9.33 -5.08
CA GLY A 299 13.83 8.72 -5.97
C GLY A 299 13.69 9.41 -7.34
N ILE A 300 12.72 8.96 -8.14
CA ILE A 300 12.50 9.43 -9.52
C ILE A 300 11.98 10.88 -9.54
N MET A 301 11.03 11.22 -8.66
CA MET A 301 10.39 12.55 -8.64
C MET A 301 11.01 13.54 -7.64
N GLY A 302 12.03 13.12 -6.87
CA GLY A 302 12.70 13.96 -5.88
C GLY A 302 11.83 14.27 -4.66
N GLU A 303 12.46 14.52 -3.51
CA GLU A 303 11.79 15.10 -2.34
C GLU A 303 11.51 16.58 -2.62
N ARG A 304 10.28 17.06 -2.36
CA ARG A 304 9.93 18.49 -2.48
C ARG A 304 10.40 19.34 -1.30
N VAL A 305 11.19 18.78 -0.39
CA VAL A 305 11.68 19.49 0.79
C VAL A 305 13.13 19.87 0.54
N ALA A 306 13.32 21.16 0.28
CA ALA A 306 14.61 21.81 0.21
C ALA A 306 15.44 21.50 1.46
N ASP A 307 16.74 21.36 1.25
CA ASP A 307 17.76 21.29 2.29
C ASP A 307 17.41 22.23 3.46
N ARG A 308 17.30 21.64 4.66
CA ARG A 308 17.41 22.41 5.90
C ARG A 308 18.89 22.67 6.13
N ALA A 309 19.38 23.74 5.51
CA ALA A 309 20.59 24.44 5.93
C ALA A 309 20.26 25.40 7.08
#